data_AF-X1N8Q9-F1
#
_entry.id   AF-X1N8Q9-F1
#
_cell.length_a   1.000
_cell.length_b   1.000
_cell.length_c   1.000
_cell.angle_alpha   90.00
_cell.angle_beta   90.00
_cell.angle_gamma   90.00
#
_symmetry.space_group_name_H-M   'P 1'
#
loop_
_entity.id
_entity.type
_entity.pdbx_description
1 polymer ?
#
loop_
_entity_poly.entity_id
_entity_poly.type
_entity_poly.pdbx_seq_one_letter_code
_entity_poly.pdbx_strand_id
1 'polypeptide(L)'
;KKIDEVKVKLEGPNIFEVLAQSIYIMEAEITSQCLIGADVVIVPFEIEKVSLLEFNKAETLIEGGIKATLKALYHIKKTIKQKLK
;
A
#
# COMPACT_ATOMS: atom_id res chain seq x y z
N LYS A 1 -10.54 -48.56 -20.18
CA LYS A 1 -11.42 -47.37 -20.00
C LYS A 1 -10.51 -46.15 -19.95
N LYS A 2 -10.58 -45.28 -20.95
CA LYS A 2 -9.85 -44.02 -20.99
C LYS A 2 -10.60 -43.08 -20.04
N ILE A 3 -9.94 -42.60 -18.99
CA ILE A 3 -10.51 -41.56 -18.13
C ILE A 3 -10.23 -40.27 -18.87
N ASP A 4 -11.24 -39.71 -19.51
CA ASP A 4 -11.13 -38.39 -20.11
C ASP A 4 -11.00 -37.37 -18.97
N GLU A 5 -9.83 -36.74 -18.86
CA GLU A 5 -9.59 -35.64 -17.93
C GLU A 5 -10.53 -34.48 -18.30
N VAL A 6 -11.58 -34.30 -17.50
CA VAL A 6 -12.38 -33.08 -17.54
C VAL A 6 -11.50 -31.96 -16.99
N LYS A 7 -10.81 -31.22 -17.88
CA LYS A 7 -10.16 -29.96 -17.53
C LYS A 7 -11.24 -28.91 -17.24
N VAL A 8 -11.79 -28.96 -16.03
CA VAL A 8 -12.60 -27.86 -15.50
C VAL A 8 -11.67 -26.66 -15.39
N LYS A 9 -11.87 -25.67 -16.24
CA LYS A 9 -11.27 -24.34 -16.06
C LYS A 9 -11.88 -23.78 -14.78
N LEU A 10 -11.12 -23.76 -13.70
CA LEU A 10 -11.55 -23.10 -12.47
C LEU A 10 -11.54 -21.59 -12.75
N GLU A 11 -12.73 -21.03 -12.96
CA GLU A 11 -12.92 -19.58 -13.08
C GLU A 11 -13.04 -19.02 -11.66
N GLY A 12 -11.99 -18.35 -11.20
CA GLY A 12 -11.92 -17.76 -9.87
C GLY A 12 -10.48 -17.45 -9.48
N PRO A 13 -10.29 -16.61 -8.43
CA PRO A 13 -8.97 -16.32 -7.94
C PRO A 13 -8.29 -17.59 -7.42
N ASN A 14 -7.00 -17.74 -7.69
CA ASN A 14 -6.23 -18.85 -7.18
C ASN A 14 -6.00 -18.70 -5.65
N ILE A 15 -5.61 -19.79 -4.98
CA ILE A 15 -5.43 -19.78 -3.53
C ILE A 15 -4.42 -18.73 -3.06
N PHE A 16 -3.37 -18.44 -3.84
CA PHE A 16 -2.40 -17.41 -3.49
C PHE A 16 -2.98 -16.01 -3.59
N GLU A 17 -3.85 -15.74 -4.56
CA GLU A 17 -4.57 -14.46 -4.69
C GLU A 17 -5.50 -14.23 -3.50
N VAL A 18 -6.21 -15.29 -3.05
CA VAL A 18 -7.08 -15.21 -1.86
C VAL A 18 -6.25 -14.93 -0.60
N LEU A 19 -5.12 -15.63 -0.42
CA LEU A 19 -4.22 -15.39 0.71
C LEU A 19 -3.65 -13.97 0.68
N ALA A 20 -3.15 -13.51 -0.47
CA ALA A 20 -2.62 -12.16 -0.63
C ALA A 20 -3.69 -11.09 -0.30
N GLN A 21 -4.92 -11.28 -0.77
CA GLN A 21 -6.02 -10.36 -0.47
C GLN A 21 -6.37 -10.32 1.02
N SER A 22 -6.33 -11.47 1.70
CA SER A 22 -6.58 -11.54 3.15
C SER A 22 -5.52 -10.75 3.95
N ILE A 23 -4.25 -10.85 3.56
CA ILE A 23 -3.15 -10.09 4.15
C ILE A 23 -3.35 -8.60 3.90
N TYR A 24 -3.68 -8.22 2.66
CA TYR A 24 -3.93 -6.83 2.29
C TYR A 24 -5.05 -6.19 3.12
N ILE A 25 -6.17 -6.90 3.30
CA ILE A 25 -7.30 -6.41 4.13
C ILE A 25 -6.86 -6.21 5.58
N MET A 26 -6.14 -7.17 6.14
CA MET A 26 -5.64 -7.10 7.51
C MET A 26 -4.68 -5.91 7.70
N GLU A 27 -3.74 -5.71 6.78
CA GLU A 27 -2.80 -4.58 6.81
C GLU A 27 -3.51 -3.23 6.67
N ALA A 28 -4.53 -3.15 5.81
CA ALA A 28 -5.32 -1.94 5.63
C ALA A 28 -6.08 -1.55 6.91
N GLU A 29 -6.69 -2.52 7.60
CA GLU A 29 -7.38 -2.28 8.86
C GLU A 29 -6.41 -1.84 9.96
N ILE A 30 -5.29 -2.55 10.13
CA ILE A 30 -4.23 -2.18 11.09
C ILE A 30 -3.73 -0.76 10.80
N THR A 31 -3.44 -0.46 9.53
CA THR A 31 -2.96 0.86 9.12
C THR A 31 -4.01 1.93 9.42
N SER A 32 -5.29 1.69 9.09
CA SER A 32 -6.39 2.62 9.38
C SER A 32 -6.46 2.97 10.87
N GLN A 33 -6.35 1.97 11.74
CA GLN A 33 -6.34 2.18 13.20
C GLN A 33 -5.09 2.97 13.64
N CYS A 34 -3.92 2.66 13.10
CA CYS A 34 -2.67 3.39 13.40
C CYS A 34 -2.68 4.85 12.94
N LEU A 35 -3.50 5.20 11.94
CA LEU A 35 -3.64 6.57 11.47
C LEU A 35 -4.51 7.43 12.40
N ILE A 36 -5.32 6.82 13.26
CA ILE A 36 -6.17 7.55 14.21
C ILE A 36 -5.28 8.33 15.18
N GLY A 37 -5.46 9.65 15.21
CA GLY A 37 -4.69 10.54 16.08
C GLY A 37 -3.31 10.91 15.56
N ALA A 38 -2.93 10.48 14.34
CA ALA A 38 -1.71 10.95 13.70
C ALA A 38 -1.81 12.47 13.43
N ASP A 39 -0.82 13.24 13.87
CA ASP A 39 -0.84 14.70 13.68
C ASP A 39 -0.61 15.10 12.22
N VAL A 40 0.15 14.29 11.48
CA VAL A 40 0.44 14.48 10.06
C VAL A 40 0.56 13.10 9.40
N VAL A 41 -0.19 12.90 8.32
CA VAL A 41 -0.11 11.71 7.48
C VAL A 41 0.52 12.10 6.14
N ILE A 42 1.53 11.36 5.70
CA ILE A 42 2.21 11.57 4.42
C ILE A 42 1.96 10.33 3.56
N VAL A 43 1.27 10.52 2.43
CA VAL A 43 0.98 9.45 1.47
C VAL A 43 1.81 9.71 0.21
N PRO A 44 2.78 8.85 -0.14
CA PRO A 44 3.59 9.01 -1.35
C PRO A 44 2.75 8.94 -2.63
N PHE A 45 3.17 9.67 -3.66
CA PHE A 45 2.49 9.64 -4.95
C PHE A 45 2.81 8.37 -5.75
N GLU A 46 1.89 7.98 -6.62
CA GLU A 46 2.07 6.94 -7.65
C GLU A 46 2.29 5.50 -7.15
N ILE A 47 2.23 5.25 -5.83
CA ILE A 47 2.42 3.90 -5.25
C ILE A 47 1.37 2.90 -5.71
N GLU A 48 0.14 3.35 -5.95
CA GLU A 48 -1.00 2.51 -6.36
C GLU A 48 -0.79 1.86 -7.74
N LYS A 49 0.19 2.35 -8.51
CA LYS A 49 0.52 1.86 -9.86
C LYS A 49 1.74 0.94 -9.88
N VAL A 50 2.26 0.57 -8.72
CA VAL A 50 3.46 -0.26 -8.58
C VAL A 50 3.11 -1.54 -7.84
N SER A 51 3.41 -2.68 -8.46
CA SER A 51 3.22 -3.98 -7.82
C SER A 51 4.26 -4.21 -6.72
N LEU A 52 3.93 -5.02 -5.72
CA LEU A 52 4.84 -5.38 -4.61
C LEU A 52 6.17 -6.00 -5.09
N LEU A 53 6.18 -6.62 -6.26
CA LEU A 53 7.34 -7.30 -6.83
C LEU A 53 8.04 -6.47 -7.94
N GLU A 54 7.67 -5.21 -8.11
CA GLU A 54 8.17 -4.34 -9.18
C GLU A 54 9.36 -3.47 -8.69
N PHE A 55 10.53 -4.09 -8.62
CA PHE A 55 11.75 -3.48 -8.04
C PHE A 55 12.48 -2.49 -8.97
N ASN A 56 12.10 -2.41 -10.25
CA ASN A 56 12.73 -1.52 -11.24
C ASN A 56 12.23 -0.06 -11.17
N LYS A 57 11.24 0.25 -10.32
CA LYS A 57 10.67 1.60 -10.15
C LYS A 57 11.15 2.33 -8.90
N ALA A 58 12.26 1.88 -8.30
CA ALA A 58 12.76 2.41 -7.04
C ALA A 58 12.96 3.94 -7.05
N GLU A 59 13.59 4.47 -8.10
CA GLU A 59 13.83 5.92 -8.24
C GLU A 59 12.53 6.72 -8.25
N THR A 60 11.55 6.32 -9.05
CA THR A 60 10.23 6.96 -9.12
C THR A 60 9.50 6.95 -7.78
N LEU A 61 9.55 5.82 -7.06
CA LEU A 61 8.93 5.70 -5.74
C LEU A 61 9.59 6.61 -4.70
N ILE A 62 10.94 6.70 -4.70
CA ILE A 62 11.69 7.60 -3.83
C ILE A 62 11.30 9.05 -4.09
N GLU A 63 11.25 9.45 -5.36
CA GLU A 63 10.80 10.79 -5.73
C GLU A 63 9.36 11.08 -5.29
N GLY A 64 8.46 10.10 -5.42
CA GLY A 64 7.07 10.20 -4.98
C GLY A 64 6.96 10.49 -3.48
N GLY A 65 7.79 9.82 -2.67
CA GLY A 65 7.90 10.06 -1.23
C GLY A 65 8.46 11.45 -0.88
N ILE A 66 9.51 11.89 -1.58
CA ILE A 66 10.10 13.23 -1.40
C ILE A 66 9.05 14.30 -1.72
N LYS A 67 8.39 14.21 -2.87
CA LYS A 67 7.37 15.18 -3.32
C LYS A 67 6.20 15.25 -2.32
N ALA A 68 5.71 14.12 -1.83
CA ALA A 68 4.63 14.08 -0.84
C ALA A 68 5.03 14.74 0.48
N THR A 69 6.26 14.48 0.95
CA THR A 69 6.80 15.07 2.17
C THR A 69 6.96 16.58 2.04
N LEU A 70 7.50 17.06 0.91
CA LEU A 70 7.65 18.49 0.65
C LEU A 70 6.31 19.22 0.65
N LYS A 71 5.24 18.60 0.12
CA LYS A 71 3.88 19.14 0.17
C LYS A 71 3.35 19.23 1.60
N ALA A 72 3.69 18.27 2.46
CA ALA A 72 3.30 18.25 3.87
C ALA A 72 4.17 19.14 4.78
N LEU A 73 5.29 19.68 4.28
CA LEU A 73 6.33 20.33 5.09
C LEU A 73 5.82 21.48 5.96
N TYR A 74 4.86 22.26 5.45
CA TYR A 74 4.22 23.33 6.23
C TYR A 74 3.51 22.77 7.47
N HIS A 75 2.69 21.71 7.29
CA HIS A 75 1.95 21.07 8.38
C HIS A 75 2.89 20.42 9.39
N ILE A 76 3.93 19.73 8.93
CA ILE A 76 4.97 19.15 9.79
C ILE A 76 5.58 20.22 10.69
N LYS A 77 6.05 21.33 10.11
CA LYS A 77 6.65 22.44 10.88
C LYS A 77 5.67 23.06 11.88
N LYS A 78 4.41 23.25 11.47
CA LYS A 78 3.36 23.79 12.34
C LYS A 78 3.11 22.89 13.54
N THR A 79 2.94 21.59 13.31
CA THR A 79 2.70 20.59 14.36
C THR A 79 3.87 20.53 15.34
N ILE A 80 5.12 20.47 14.85
CA ILE A 80 6.31 20.47 15.71
C ILE A 80 6.33 21.71 16.60
N LYS A 81 6.06 22.90 16.04
CA LYS A 81 6.02 24.15 16.81
C LYS A 81 4.91 24.17 17.86
N GLN A 82 3.77 23.53 17.60
CA GLN A 82 2.67 23.43 18.55
C GLN A 82 2.99 22.49 19.71
N LYS A 83 3.74 21.41 19.47
CA LYS A 83 4.15 20.44 20.51
C LYS A 83 5.34 20.87 21.37
N LEU A 84 6.17 21.80 20.86
CA LEU A 84 7.31 22.36 21.58
C LEU A 84 6.95 23.58 22.44
N LYS A 85 5.71 24.08 22.35
CA LYS A 85 5.18 25.13 23.23
C LYS A 85 4.58 24.52 24.48
#